data_AF-A0A2T2TRK0-F1
#
_entry.id   AF-A0A2T2TRK0-F1
#
_cell.length_a   1.000
_cell.length_b   1.000
_cell.length_c   1.000
_cell.angle_alpha   90.00
_cell.angle_beta   90.00
_cell.angle_gamma   90.00
#
_symmetry.space_group_name_H-M   'P 1'
#
loop_
_entity.id
_entity.type
_entity.pdbx_description
1 polymer ?
#
loop_
_entity_poly.entity_id
_entity_poly.type
_entity_poly.pdbx_seq_one_letter_code
_entity_poly.pdbx_strand_id
1 'polypeptide(L)'
;RVYLNEEQYFEGVEPDVWRFHVGGYQVCEKWLKDRKGRALTDFGALRHYQNIVATVRRTIDHMDTIDTLIDEHGGWPLPGSTTDPSPNLPPAQ
;
A
#
# COMPACT_ATOMS: atom_id res chain seq x y z
N ARG A 1 -5.03 13.11 2.11
CA ARG A 1 -3.83 13.91 2.46
C ARG A 1 -3.25 13.34 3.75
N VAL A 2 -1.93 13.14 3.81
CA VAL A 2 -1.23 12.57 4.98
C VAL A 2 -0.40 13.66 5.64
N TYR A 3 -0.74 14.05 6.85
CA TYR A 3 -0.09 15.15 7.58
C TYR A 3 1.06 14.63 8.44
N LEU A 4 2.18 15.33 8.39
CA LEU A 4 3.35 15.08 9.23
C LEU A 4 3.41 16.05 10.41
N ASN A 5 3.05 17.30 10.13
CA ASN A 5 2.83 18.38 11.07
C ASN A 5 1.80 19.37 10.46
N GLU A 6 1.60 20.51 11.11
CA GLU A 6 0.61 21.51 10.69
C GLU A 6 0.94 22.15 9.33
N GLU A 7 2.20 22.13 8.89
CA GLU A 7 2.68 22.80 7.68
C GLU A 7 3.04 21.83 6.54
N GLN A 8 3.43 20.60 6.87
CA GLN A 8 3.97 19.61 5.95
C GLN A 8 3.03 18.41 5.83
N TYR A 9 2.60 18.15 4.61
CA TYR A 9 1.75 17.01 4.27
C TYR A 9 2.14 16.41 2.91
N PHE A 10 1.82 15.13 2.72
CA PHE A 10 1.84 14.49 1.42
C PHE A 10 0.43 14.47 0.82
N GLU A 11 0.36 14.85 -0.45
CA GLU A 11 -0.82 14.71 -1.30
C GLU A 11 -0.60 13.57 -2.31
N GLY A 12 -1.68 12.94 -2.77
CA GLY A 12 -1.62 11.87 -3.78
C GLY A 12 -1.31 10.45 -3.27
N VAL A 13 -1.29 10.21 -1.95
CA VAL A 13 -1.26 8.83 -1.43
C VAL A 13 -2.68 8.27 -1.45
N GLU A 14 -2.89 7.25 -2.27
CA GLU A 14 -4.17 6.53 -2.37
C GLU A 14 -4.52 5.85 -1.03
N PRO A 15 -5.82 5.75 -0.66
CA PRO A 15 -6.25 5.12 0.59
C PRO A 15 -5.75 3.69 0.76
N ASP A 16 -5.74 2.90 -0.31
CA ASP A 16 -5.34 1.48 -0.26
C ASP A 16 -3.84 1.35 -0.07
N VAL A 17 -3.05 2.21 -0.73
CA VAL A 17 -1.60 2.34 -0.50
C VAL A 17 -1.31 2.77 0.94
N TRP A 18 -2.08 3.72 1.47
CA TRP A 18 -1.93 4.15 2.86
C TRP A 18 -2.23 3.01 3.82
N ARG A 19 -3.34 2.28 3.63
CA ARG A 19 -3.80 1.18 4.48
C ARG A 19 -3.03 -0.12 4.27
N PHE A 20 -2.10 -0.18 3.32
CA PHE A 20 -1.35 -1.39 3.04
C PHE A 20 -0.46 -1.79 4.22
N HIS A 21 -0.57 -3.06 4.62
CA HIS A 21 0.20 -3.63 5.72
C HIS A 21 1.15 -4.69 5.21
N VAL A 22 2.36 -4.68 5.76
CA VAL A 22 3.31 -5.80 5.65
C VAL A 22 3.52 -6.36 7.04
N GLY A 23 2.97 -7.55 7.28
CA GLY A 23 2.85 -8.10 8.63
C GLY A 23 1.99 -7.19 9.51
N GLY A 24 2.49 -6.84 10.70
CA GLY A 24 1.78 -5.97 11.65
C GLY A 24 2.00 -4.46 11.43
N TYR A 25 2.65 -4.03 10.34
CA TYR A 25 3.02 -2.63 10.13
C TYR A 25 2.36 -2.04 8.89
N GLN A 26 1.70 -0.88 9.09
CA GLN A 26 1.29 0.00 8.01
C GLN A 26 2.52 0.72 7.45
N VAL A 27 3.00 0.32 6.27
CA VAL A 27 4.36 0.67 5.79
C VAL A 27 4.56 2.18 5.65
N CYS A 28 3.62 2.87 4.99
CA CYS A 28 3.68 4.32 4.80
C CYS A 28 3.63 5.07 6.14
N GLU A 29 2.75 4.66 7.05
CA GLU A 29 2.61 5.30 8.36
C GLU A 29 3.85 5.08 9.23
N LYS A 30 4.36 3.83 9.28
CA LYS A 30 5.56 3.48 10.02
C LYS A 30 6.76 4.30 9.56
N TRP A 31 6.97 4.43 8.25
CA TRP A 31 8.10 5.18 7.72
C TRP A 31 8.10 6.65 8.17
N LEU A 32 6.91 7.27 8.19
CA LEU A 32 6.72 8.65 8.65
C LEU A 32 6.93 8.76 10.16
N LYS A 33 6.37 7.84 10.96
CA LYS A 33 6.54 7.81 12.42
C LYS A 33 8.01 7.68 12.82
N ASP A 34 8.76 6.81 12.14
CA ASP A 34 10.19 6.58 12.39
C ASP A 34 11.06 7.83 12.11
N ARG A 35 10.51 8.82 11.39
CA ARG A 35 11.20 10.07 11.01
C ARG A 35 10.59 11.32 11.63
N LYS A 36 9.55 11.18 12.45
CA LYS A 36 8.94 12.29 13.18
C LYS A 36 9.97 12.90 14.14
N GLY A 37 10.24 14.20 13.99
CA GLY A 37 11.26 14.91 14.77
C GLY A 37 12.61 15.10 14.07
N ARG A 38 12.80 14.56 12.87
CA ARG A 38 13.89 14.94 11.97
C ARG A 38 13.33 15.86 10.88
N ALA A 39 14.06 16.89 10.49
CA ALA A 39 13.62 17.75 9.40
C ALA A 39 13.58 16.92 8.11
N LEU A 40 12.38 16.72 7.56
CA LEU A 40 12.17 16.11 6.23
C LEU A 40 12.45 17.10 5.09
N THR A 41 13.30 18.08 5.38
CA THR A 41 13.76 19.11 4.44
C THR A 41 14.81 18.57 3.48
N ASP A 42 15.37 17.38 3.75
CA ASP A 42 16.24 16.69 2.81
C ASP A 42 15.42 16.15 1.63
N PHE A 43 15.73 16.65 0.44
CA PHE A 43 15.18 16.19 -0.84
C PHE A 43 15.34 14.67 -1.03
N GLY A 44 16.39 14.07 -0.46
CA GLY A 44 16.59 12.62 -0.46
C GLY A 44 15.50 11.86 0.29
N ALA A 45 15.08 12.36 1.46
CA ALA A 45 14.01 11.75 2.25
C ALA A 45 12.65 11.83 1.55
N LEU A 46 12.36 12.98 0.90
CA LEU A 46 11.14 13.17 0.13
C LEU A 46 11.04 12.17 -1.03
N ARG A 47 12.11 12.07 -1.83
CA ARG A 47 12.18 11.13 -2.96
C ARG A 47 12.06 9.69 -2.47
N HIS A 48 12.68 9.36 -1.34
CA HIS A 48 12.61 8.01 -0.78
C HIS A 48 11.18 7.65 -0.33
N TYR A 49 10.46 8.59 0.28
CA TYR A 49 9.04 8.37 0.61
C TYR A 49 8.18 8.17 -0.64
N GLN A 50 8.38 8.98 -1.68
CA GLN A 50 7.68 8.81 -2.96
C GLN A 50 7.94 7.43 -3.58
N ASN A 51 9.20 6.97 -3.54
CA ASN A 51 9.55 5.63 -4.00
C ASN A 51 8.82 4.54 -3.21
N ILE A 52 8.72 4.67 -1.87
CA ILE A 52 7.98 3.72 -1.03
C ILE A 52 6.50 3.67 -1.45
N VAL A 53 5.86 4.83 -1.59
CA VAL A 53 4.46 4.93 -2.02
C VAL A 53 4.27 4.27 -3.39
N ALA A 54 5.16 4.55 -4.36
CA ALA A 54 5.11 3.97 -5.69
C ALA A 54 5.34 2.44 -5.69
N THR A 55 6.27 1.95 -4.87
CA THR A 55 6.52 0.50 -4.71
C THR A 55 5.31 -0.20 -4.11
N VAL A 56 4.71 0.36 -3.04
CA VAL A 56 3.51 -0.23 -2.42
C VAL A 56 2.36 -0.30 -3.42
N ARG A 57 2.10 0.78 -4.18
CA ARG A 57 1.07 0.79 -5.22
C ARG A 57 1.27 -0.35 -6.22
N ARG A 58 2.49 -0.50 -6.71
CA ARG A 58 2.84 -1.54 -7.69
C ARG A 58 2.76 -2.94 -7.11
N THR A 59 3.06 -3.11 -5.82
CA THR A 59 2.88 -4.39 -5.13
C THR A 59 1.40 -4.77 -5.10
N ILE A 60 0.51 -3.83 -4.75
CA ILE A 60 -0.95 -4.06 -4.78
C ILE A 60 -1.38 -4.49 -6.19
N ASP A 61 -1.00 -3.73 -7.22
CA ASP A 61 -1.33 -4.07 -8.61
C ASP A 61 -0.84 -5.47 -9.02
N HIS A 62 0.36 -5.85 -8.60
CA HIS A 62 0.91 -7.17 -8.90
C HIS A 62 0.20 -8.29 -8.16
N MET A 63 -0.19 -8.08 -6.91
CA MET A 63 -0.98 -9.06 -6.15
C MET A 63 -2.34 -9.28 -6.83
N ASP A 64 -3.05 -8.20 -7.16
CA ASP A 64 -4.35 -8.28 -7.84
C ASP A 64 -4.23 -8.98 -9.21
N THR A 65 -3.16 -8.68 -9.95
CA THR A 65 -2.88 -9.33 -11.24
C THR A 65 -2.64 -10.83 -11.08
N ILE A 66 -1.88 -11.24 -10.06
CA ILE A 66 -1.61 -12.65 -9.79
C ILE A 66 -2.89 -13.37 -9.39
N ASP A 67 -3.68 -12.79 -8.48
CA ASP A 67 -4.92 -13.38 -8.01
C ASP A 67 -5.92 -13.54 -9.17
N THR A 68 -6.07 -12.51 -10.03
CA THR A 68 -6.90 -12.56 -11.24
C THR A 68 -6.47 -13.69 -12.18
N LEU A 69 -5.17 -13.78 -12.48
CA LEU A 69 -4.65 -14.82 -13.37
C LEU A 69 -4.87 -16.22 -12.81
N ILE A 70 -4.79 -16.40 -11.50
CA ILE A 70 -5.00 -17.71 -10.88
C ILE A 70 -6.47 -18.11 -10.98
N ASP A 71 -7.39 -17.18 -10.69
CA ASP A 71 -8.82 -17.43 -10.84
C ASP A 71 -9.20 -17.77 -12.28
N GLU A 72 -8.64 -17.06 -13.27
CA GLU A 72 -8.80 -17.35 -14.70
C GLU A 72 -8.31 -18.75 -15.09
N HIS A 73 -7.30 -19.29 -14.41
CA HIS A 73 -6.69 -20.59 -14.70
C HIS A 73 -7.22 -21.74 -13.81
N GLY A 74 -8.38 -21.55 -13.17
CA GLY A 74 -9.05 -22.60 -12.40
C GLY A 74 -8.85 -22.52 -10.89
N GLY A 75 -8.31 -21.41 -10.39
CA GLY A 75 -8.13 -21.11 -8.98
C GLY A 75 -6.95 -21.84 -8.33
N TRP A 76 -6.70 -21.53 -7.06
CA TRP A 76 -5.68 -22.22 -6.28
C TRP A 76 -6.04 -23.70 -6.08
N PRO A 77 -5.09 -24.64 -6.17
CA PRO A 77 -5.33 -26.06 -5.94
C PRO A 77 -5.35 -26.38 -4.42
N LEU A 78 -6.12 -25.61 -3.65
CA LEU A 78 -6.26 -25.77 -2.20
C LEU A 78 -7.71 -26.14 -1.85
N PRO A 79 -7.94 -27.03 -0.85
CA PRO A 79 -9.30 -27.35 -0.44
C PRO A 79 -9.98 -26.09 0.14
N GLY A 80 -11.09 -25.65 -0.45
CA GLY A 80 -11.89 -24.52 0.03
C GLY A 80 -11.55 -23.14 -0.55
N SER A 81 -10.67 -23.04 -1.55
CA SER A 81 -10.31 -21.78 -2.21
C SER A 81 -11.24 -21.37 -3.36
N THR A 82 -12.42 -21.99 -3.49
CA THR A 82 -13.41 -21.61 -4.50
C THR A 82 -14.07 -20.28 -4.11
N THR A 83 -13.39 -19.20 -4.47
CA THR A 83 -13.86 -17.82 -4.67
C THR A 83 -14.80 -17.26 -3.59
N ASP A 84 -14.21 -16.77 -2.51
CA ASP A 84 -14.76 -15.63 -1.77
C ASP A 84 -13.94 -14.40 -2.22
N PRO A 85 -14.56 -13.31 -2.73
CA PRO A 85 -13.83 -12.13 -3.15
C PRO A 85 -12.92 -11.64 -2.02
N SER A 86 -11.64 -11.47 -2.36
CA SER A 86 -10.59 -11.05 -1.45
C SER A 86 -11.06 -9.85 -0.60
N PRO A 87 -10.90 -9.87 0.74
CA PRO A 87 -11.43 -8.84 1.64
C PRO A 87 -10.79 -7.46 1.44
N ASN A 88 -9.76 -7.36 0.60
CA ASN A 88 -9.11 -6.11 0.22
C ASN A 88 -9.59 -5.54 -1.12
N LEU A 89 -10.49 -6.21 -1.85
CA LEU A 89 -11.12 -5.56 -2.99
C LEU A 89 -12.08 -4.48 -2.47
N PRO A 90 -11.93 -3.20 -2.89
CA PRO A 90 -13.00 -2.24 -2.69
C PRO A 90 -14.27 -2.79 -3.38
N PRO A 91 -15.47 -2.58 -2.80
CA PRO A 91 -16.69 -3.05 -3.41
C PRO A 91 -16.81 -2.46 -4.83
N ALA A 92 -17.10 -3.33 -5.79
CA ALA A 92 -17.37 -2.92 -7.17
C ALA A 92 -18.49 -1.87 -7.18
N GLN A 93 -18.23 -0.72 -7.83
CA GLN A 93 -19.25 0.31 -8.08
C GLN A 93 -20.31 -0.18 -9.07
#